data_AF-F0XNI2-F1
#
_entry.id   AF-F0XNI2-F1
#
_cell.length_a   1.000
_cell.length_b   1.000
_cell.length_c   1.000
_cell.angle_alpha   90.00
_cell.angle_beta   90.00
_cell.angle_gamma   90.00
#
_symmetry.space_group_name_H-M   'P 1'
#
loop_
_entity.id
_entity.type
_entity.pdbx_description
1 polymer ?
#
loop_
_entity_poly.entity_id
_entity_poly.type
_entity_poly.pdbx_seq_one_letter_code
_entity_poly.pdbx_strand_id
1 'polypeptide(L)' 'MAERDADEVVLETEETNIPAIRLYERLGFLRSKKLHRYYLNGSSAYRLVLLLKSVDPDAAADLALSDEGKT' A
#
# COMPACT_ATOMS: atom_id res chain seq x y z
N MET A 1 15.54 2.69 3.91
CA MET A 1 14.39 2.89 3.00
C MET A 1 13.71 4.23 3.29
N ALA A 2 13.32 4.51 4.53
CA ALA A 2 12.86 5.86 4.94
C ALA A 2 13.93 6.94 4.70
N GLU A 3 15.21 6.62 4.93
CA GLU A 3 16.35 7.52 4.65
C GLU A 3 16.55 7.86 3.16
N ARG A 4 15.83 7.19 2.25
CA ARG A 4 15.86 7.48 0.81
C ARG A 4 14.59 8.18 0.32
N ASP A 5 13.82 8.75 1.26
CA ASP A 5 12.58 9.50 1.00
C ASP A 5 11.51 8.70 0.21
N ALA A 6 11.41 7.40 0.48
CA ALA A 6 10.36 6.57 -0.11
C ALA A 6 8.97 6.95 0.46
N ASP A 7 7.96 7.01 -0.41
CA ASP A 7 6.57 7.28 0.00
C ASP A 7 5.89 6.07 0.63
N GLU A 8 6.18 4.87 0.10
CA GLU A 8 5.57 3.62 0.53
C GLU A 8 6.52 2.42 0.40
N VAL A 9 6.19 1.35 1.13
CA VAL A 9 6.80 0.03 0.99
C VAL A 9 5.73 -0.93 0.52
N VAL A 10 5.99 -1.63 -0.59
CA VAL A 10 5.07 -2.61 -1.17
C VAL A 10 5.71 -3.99 -1.17
N LEU A 11 4.92 -5.00 -0.84
CA LEU A 11 5.31 -6.40 -0.97
C LEU A 11 4.13 -7.29 -1.32
N GLU A 12 4.41 -8.51 -1.76
CA GLU A 12 3.42 -9.53 -2.06
C GLU A 12 3.66 -10.78 -1.21
N THR A 13 2.57 -11.38 -0.71
CA THR A 13 2.60 -12.67 -0.02
C THR A 13 1.49 -13.57 -0.53
N GLU A 14 1.73 -14.89 -0.59
CA GLU A 14 0.69 -15.87 -0.92
C GLU A 14 -0.54 -15.69 -0.03
N GLU A 15 -1.73 -15.79 -0.62
CA GLU A 15 -3.01 -15.67 0.09
C GLU A 15 -3.13 -16.69 1.24
N THR A 16 -2.51 -17.85 1.09
CA THR A 16 -2.49 -18.95 2.06
C THR A 16 -1.46 -18.75 3.18
N ASN A 17 -0.51 -17.81 3.05
CA ASN A 17 0.50 -17.55 4.06
C ASN A 17 -0.03 -16.62 5.17
N ILE A 18 -1.03 -17.14 5.91
CA ILE A 18 -1.69 -16.44 7.01
C ILE A 18 -0.72 -15.90 8.08
N PRO A 19 0.36 -16.61 8.47
CA PRO A 19 1.34 -16.07 9.41
C PRO A 19 2.01 -14.79 8.91
N ALA A 20 2.45 -14.75 7.65
CA ALA A 20 3.08 -13.58 7.07
C ALA A 20 2.10 -12.41 6.96
N ILE A 21 0.87 -12.67 6.50
CA ILE A 21 -0.17 -11.65 6.39
C ILE A 21 -0.41 -10.98 7.75
N ARG A 22 -0.62 -11.77 8.81
CA ARG A 22 -0.85 -11.24 10.16
C ARG A 22 0.36 -10.48 10.70
N LEU A 23 1.58 -10.94 10.40
CA LEU A 23 2.80 -10.24 10.79
C LEU A 23 2.85 -8.85 10.15
N TYR A 24 2.66 -8.77 8.83
CA TYR A 24 2.74 -7.50 8.11
C TYR A 24 1.60 -6.54 8.46
N GLU A 25 0.38 -7.04 8.68
CA GLU A 25 -0.74 -6.23 9.18
C GLU A 25 -0.43 -5.60 10.54
N ARG A 26 0.22 -6.35 11.46
CA ARG A 26 0.68 -5.80 12.75
C ARG A 26 1.80 -4.77 12.62
N LEU A 27 2.59 -4.84 11.55
CA LEU A 27 3.59 -3.83 11.21
C LEU A 27 2.99 -2.60 10.50
N GLY A 28 1.68 -2.54 10.32
CA GLY A 28 0.97 -1.41 9.72
C GLY A 28 0.74 -1.52 8.21
N PHE A 29 1.07 -2.66 7.59
CA PHE A 29 0.75 -2.87 6.18
C PHE A 29 -0.75 -3.10 5.97
N LEU A 30 -1.29 -2.52 4.89
CA LEU A 30 -2.68 -2.67 4.47
C LEU A 30 -2.77 -3.53 3.20
N ARG A 31 -3.81 -4.38 3.11
CA ARG A 31 -4.10 -5.13 1.88
C ARG A 31 -4.65 -4.17 0.82
N SER A 32 -3.88 -3.87 -0.21
CA SER A 32 -4.32 -2.95 -1.27
C SER A 32 -4.97 -3.68 -2.46
N LYS A 33 -4.53 -4.90 -2.77
CA LYS A 33 -5.02 -5.65 -3.94
C LYS A 33 -4.86 -7.15 -3.77
N LYS A 34 -5.80 -7.92 -4.31
CA LYS A 34 -5.63 -9.37 -4.57
C LYS A 34 -5.13 -9.58 -6.00
N LEU A 35 -4.04 -10.32 -6.14
CA LEU A 35 -3.40 -10.65 -7.41
C LEU A 35 -3.69 -12.11 -7.74
N HIS A 36 -4.53 -12.34 -8.74
CA HIS A 36 -4.89 -13.70 -9.16
C HIS A 36 -3.73 -14.39 -9.89
N ARG A 37 -3.43 -15.63 -9.50
CA ARG A 37 -2.37 -16.47 -10.12
C ARG A 37 -1.01 -15.77 -10.22
N TYR A 38 -0.63 -15.07 -9.15
CA TYR A 38 0.59 -14.27 -9.10
C TYR A 38 1.87 -15.11 -9.05
N TYR A 39 1.83 -16.21 -8.28
CA TYR A 39 2.96 -17.13 -8.17
C TYR A 39 2.95 -18.15 -9.31
N LEU A 40 4.12 -18.71 -9.63
CA LEU A 40 4.30 -19.68 -10.73
C LEU A 40 3.45 -20.96 -10.54
N ASN A 41 3.15 -21.32 -9.29
CA ASN A 41 2.25 -22.41 -8.93
C ASN A 41 0.76 -22.11 -9.20
N GLY A 42 0.42 -20.89 -9.64
CA GLY A 42 -0.94 -20.44 -9.89
C GLY A 42 -1.67 -19.91 -8.65
N SER A 43 -1.01 -19.89 -7.48
CA SER A 43 -1.60 -19.32 -6.26
C SER A 43 -1.77 -17.81 -6.37
N SER A 44 -2.83 -17.31 -5.75
CA SER A 44 -3.07 -15.87 -5.63
C SER A 44 -2.20 -15.26 -4.53
N ALA A 45 -1.93 -13.97 -4.63
CA ALA A 45 -1.21 -13.19 -3.63
C ALA A 45 -2.02 -11.99 -3.15
N TYR A 46 -1.72 -11.51 -1.95
CA TYR A 46 -2.11 -10.17 -1.54
C TYR A 46 -0.93 -9.23 -1.72
N ARG A 47 -1.19 -8.06 -2.33
CA ARG A 47 -0.31 -6.91 -2.24
C ARG A 47 -0.57 -6.18 -0.93
N LEU A 48 0.50 -5.98 -0.17
CA LEU A 48 0.51 -5.28 1.09
C LEU A 48 1.30 -3.98 0.94
N VAL A 49 0.77 -2.87 1.47
CA VAL A 49 1.37 -1.53 1.37
C VAL A 49 1.50 -0.92 2.76
N LEU A 50 2.68 -0.41 3.09
CA LEU A 50 2.94 0.44 4.25
C LEU A 50 3.28 1.84 3.76
N LEU A 51 2.44 2.81 4.08
CA LEU A 51 2.72 4.23 3.80
C LEU A 51 3.75 4.74 4.82
N LEU A 52 4.81 5.40 4.34
CA LEU A 52 5.87 5.95 5.18
C LEU A 52 5.68 7.44 5.46
N LYS A 53 4.97 8.14 4.58
CA LYS A 53 4.61 9.54 4.77
C LYS A 53 3.25 9.64 5.46
N SER A 54 3.15 10.50 6.47
CA SER A 54 1.86 10.87 7.04
C SER A 54 1.04 11.51 5.93
N VAL A 55 -0.14 10.95 5.65
CA VAL A 55 -1.14 11.63 4.83
C VAL A 55 -1.53 12.87 5.60
N ASP A 56 -1.05 14.03 5.16
CA ASP A 56 -1.53 15.30 5.66
C ASP A 56 -2.98 15.44 5.20
N PRO A 57 -3.97 15.38 6.11
CA PRO A 57 -5.38 15.41 5.73
C PRO A 57 -5.74 16.72 5.02
N ASP A 58 -5.00 17.80 5.28
CA ASP A 58 -5.24 19.10 4.66
C ASP A 58 -4.63 19.19 3.26
N ALA A 59 -3.57 18.42 2.95
CA ALA A 59 -2.98 18.38 1.61
C ALA A 59 -3.94 17.81 0.55
N ALA A 60 -4.83 16.89 0.93
CA ALA A 60 -5.88 16.39 0.04
C ALA A 60 -6.96 17.45 -0.23
N ALA A 61 -7.26 18.29 0.76
CA ALA A 61 -8.17 19.42 0.61
C ALA A 61 -7.56 20.52 -0.26
N ASP A 62 -6.28 20.84 -0.06
CA ASP A 62 -5.54 21.83 -0.85
C ASP A 62 -5.44 21.45 -2.33
N LEU A 63 -5.19 20.17 -2.62
CA LEU A 63 -5.20 19.65 -4.00
C LEU A 63 -6.60 19.76 -4.63
N ALA A 64 -7.66 19.47 -3.88
CA ALA A 64 -9.04 19.57 -4.36
C ALA A 64 -9.48 21.02 -4.61
N LEU A 65 -8.98 21.98 -3.83
CA LEU A 65 -9.26 23.41 -3.98
C LEU A 65 -8.45 24.07 -5.11
N SER A 66 -7.32 23.46 -5.51
CA SER A 66 -6.44 24.00 -6.56
C SER A 66 -6.98 23.78 -7.99
N ASP A 67 -7.94 22.88 -8.19
CA ASP A 67 -8.51 22.55 -9.51
C ASP A 67 -9.69 23.47 -9.91
N GLU A 68 -10.29 24.22 -8.96
CA GLU A 68 -11.41 25.13 -9.24
C GLU A 68 -10.99 26.52 -9.77
N GLY A 69 -9.71 26.77 -9.99
CA GLY A 69 -9.16 28.10 -10.27
C GLY A 69 -8.70 28.40 -11.70
N LYS A 70 -8.86 27.49 -12.67
CA LYS A 70 -8.47 27.72 -14.06
C LYS A 70 -9.69 27.82 -14.99
N THR A 71 -10.21 29.03 -15.15
CA THR A 71 -10.90 29.49 -16.37
C THR A 71 -10.47 30.91 -16.67
#